data_AF-A0A9E2R8Q0-F1
#
_entry.id   AF-A0A9E2R8Q0-F1
#
_cell.length_a   1.000
_cell.length_b   1.000
_cell.length_c   1.000
_cell.angle_alpha   90.00
_cell.angle_beta   90.00
_cell.angle_gamma   90.00
#
_symmetry.space_group_name_H-M   'P 1'
#
loop_
_entity.id
_entity.type
_entity.pdbx_description
1 polymer ?
#
loop_
_entity_poly.entity_id
_entity_poly.type
_entity_poly.pdbx_seq_one_letter_code
_entity_poly.pdbx_strand_id
1 'polypeptide(L)'
;MKKTMLIAATATLMGVASGSFAQDGLVVGFDDTTSGSTIAWIRNAGAWEPLFTYDSLVADVWGLATDPNTCTLYVVSGTVLYKMNPGGPLTQVATVTLDGATVSPVGLAWHNGQLIATRNVTDEGFYSIDVTTGVATRVWTQTVGGFPTAWDFGGIDADGGTLYGITDTSPTGSIRGLYSIDLETQTLTPIVATPIFPGNPGTTPDVDGLAVGARKA
;
A
#
# COMPACT_ATOMS: atom_id res chain seq x y z
N MET A 1 -24.84 -51.27 -4.45
CA MET A 1 -25.01 -49.97 -3.74
C MET A 1 -23.64 -49.33 -3.61
N LYS A 2 -23.37 -48.23 -4.33
CA LYS A 2 -22.09 -47.49 -4.25
C LYS A 2 -22.16 -46.54 -3.05
N LYS A 3 -21.26 -46.69 -2.08
CA LYS A 3 -21.09 -45.75 -0.96
C LYS A 3 -20.26 -44.55 -1.45
N THR A 4 -20.90 -43.40 -1.58
CA THR A 4 -20.21 -42.13 -1.82
C THR A 4 -19.56 -41.68 -0.51
N MET A 5 -18.24 -41.59 -0.49
CA MET A 5 -17.45 -41.14 0.66
C MET A 5 -17.37 -39.62 0.60
N LEU A 6 -18.01 -38.94 1.55
CA LEU A 6 -17.96 -37.49 1.69
C LEU A 6 -16.65 -37.14 2.42
N ILE A 7 -15.68 -36.59 1.70
CA ILE A 7 -14.47 -36.02 2.30
C ILE A 7 -14.84 -34.61 2.76
N ALA A 8 -15.05 -34.44 4.06
CA ALA A 8 -15.16 -33.12 4.67
C ALA A 8 -13.75 -32.50 4.68
N ALA A 9 -13.53 -31.49 3.85
CA ALA A 9 -12.35 -30.63 3.95
C ALA A 9 -12.50 -29.80 5.23
N THR A 10 -11.78 -30.18 6.28
CA THR A 10 -11.66 -29.36 7.48
C THR A 10 -10.82 -28.14 7.12
N ALA A 11 -11.47 -27.00 6.85
CA ALA A 11 -10.79 -25.73 6.77
C ALA A 11 -10.24 -25.41 8.17
N THR A 12 -8.93 -25.55 8.34
CA THR A 12 -8.25 -25.09 9.55
C THR A 12 -8.32 -23.58 9.56
N LEU A 13 -9.24 -23.04 10.37
CA LEU A 13 -9.32 -21.62 10.66
C LEU A 13 -8.05 -21.27 11.46
N MET A 14 -7.02 -20.77 10.78
CA MET A 14 -5.84 -20.21 11.45
C MET A 14 -6.33 -19.03 12.28
N GLY A 15 -6.21 -19.14 13.60
CA GLY A 15 -6.61 -18.08 14.51
C GLY A 15 -5.78 -16.83 14.23
N VAL A 16 -6.42 -15.79 13.70
CA VAL A 16 -5.85 -14.45 13.63
C VAL A 16 -5.60 -13.99 15.06
N ALA A 17 -4.34 -13.69 15.37
CA ALA A 17 -3.96 -13.13 16.66
C ALA A 17 -4.77 -11.84 16.89
N SER A 18 -5.46 -11.76 18.03
CA SER A 18 -6.23 -10.58 18.45
C SER A 18 -5.29 -9.49 18.98
N GLY A 19 -4.29 -9.12 18.19
CA GLY A 19 -3.40 -8.01 18.47
C GLY A 19 -4.02 -6.71 17.95
N SER A 20 -4.10 -5.69 18.80
CA SER A 20 -4.16 -4.33 18.28
C SER A 20 -2.83 -4.05 17.55
N PHE A 21 -2.82 -3.28 16.46
CA PHE A 21 -1.58 -2.93 15.73
C PHE A 21 -0.53 -2.14 16.57
N ALA A 22 -0.70 -1.99 17.89
CA ALA A 22 0.09 -1.11 18.73
C ALA A 22 1.15 -1.85 19.56
N GLN A 23 2.38 -1.87 19.03
CA GLN A 23 3.53 -1.23 19.70
C GLN A 23 4.69 -1.03 18.72
N ASP A 24 4.76 -1.86 17.66
CA ASP A 24 5.79 -1.76 16.62
C ASP A 24 5.28 -1.50 15.19
N GLY A 25 3.95 -1.53 14.97
CA GLY A 25 3.16 -0.82 13.95
C GLY A 25 3.50 -0.99 12.46
N LEU A 26 4.66 -1.49 12.11
CA LEU A 26 5.14 -1.59 10.74
C LEU A 26 4.46 -2.76 10.05
N VAL A 27 3.75 -2.47 8.96
CA VAL A 27 3.23 -3.48 8.05
C VAL A 27 3.99 -3.37 6.74
N VAL A 28 4.51 -4.51 6.28
CA VAL A 28 5.22 -4.60 5.00
C VAL A 28 4.47 -5.56 4.10
N GLY A 29 4.16 -5.10 2.90
CA GLY A 29 3.56 -5.88 1.83
C GLY A 29 4.60 -6.25 0.79
N PHE A 30 4.33 -7.32 0.05
CA PHE A 30 5.19 -7.78 -1.03
C PHE A 30 4.34 -8.06 -2.28
N ASP A 31 4.89 -7.72 -3.44
CA ASP A 31 4.45 -8.22 -4.74
C ASP A 31 5.03 -9.65 -4.91
N ASP A 32 4.31 -10.66 -4.42
CA ASP A 32 4.65 -12.08 -4.62
C ASP A 32 3.43 -12.81 -5.16
N THR A 33 3.58 -13.32 -6.38
CA THR A 33 2.51 -14.00 -7.13
C THR A 33 2.38 -15.50 -6.79
N THR A 34 3.17 -16.00 -5.83
CA THR A 34 3.20 -17.41 -5.48
C THR A 34 2.07 -17.78 -4.52
N SER A 35 1.14 -18.60 -5.00
CA SER A 35 0.01 -19.06 -4.18
C SER A 35 0.44 -19.72 -2.87
N GLY A 36 -0.11 -19.24 -1.76
CA GLY A 36 0.20 -19.72 -0.40
C GLY A 36 1.39 -19.05 0.28
N SER A 37 2.10 -18.13 -0.39
CA SER A 37 3.10 -17.27 0.24
C SER A 37 2.47 -16.27 1.22
N THR A 38 3.18 -15.91 2.29
CA THR A 38 2.80 -14.76 3.12
C THR A 38 3.20 -13.47 2.42
N ILE A 39 2.20 -12.69 1.99
CA ILE A 39 2.40 -11.45 1.20
C ILE A 39 2.32 -10.18 2.03
N ALA A 40 1.90 -10.28 3.30
CA ALA A 40 1.95 -9.18 4.23
C ALA A 40 2.41 -9.64 5.61
N TRP A 41 3.29 -8.85 6.21
CA TRP A 41 3.88 -9.11 7.52
C TRP A 41 3.68 -7.90 8.42
N ILE A 42 3.43 -8.16 9.70
CA ILE A 42 3.37 -7.14 10.73
C ILE A 42 4.56 -7.33 11.69
N ARG A 43 5.15 -6.22 12.11
CA ARG A 43 6.07 -6.22 13.24
C ARG A 43 5.30 -6.02 14.54
N ASN A 44 5.31 -7.03 15.41
CA ASN A 44 4.60 -7.05 16.69
C ASN A 44 5.60 -7.38 17.81
N ALA A 45 5.74 -6.48 18.79
CA ALA A 45 6.66 -6.63 19.92
C ALA A 45 8.10 -7.05 19.51
N GLY A 46 8.60 -6.46 18.43
CA GLY A 46 9.92 -6.70 17.85
C GLY A 46 10.03 -7.92 16.94
N ALA A 47 9.02 -8.80 16.92
CA ALA A 47 8.97 -10.00 16.09
C ALA A 47 8.15 -9.78 14.80
N TRP A 48 8.49 -10.50 13.74
CA TRP A 48 7.70 -10.53 12.50
C TRP A 48 6.64 -11.63 12.58
N GLU A 49 5.40 -11.26 12.33
CA GLU A 49 4.26 -12.17 12.30
C GLU A 49 3.58 -12.09 10.93
N PRO A 50 3.12 -13.22 10.36
CA PRO A 50 2.36 -13.21 9.12
C PRO A 50 1.02 -12.53 9.35
N LEU A 51 0.64 -11.61 8.46
CA LEU A 51 -0.61 -10.88 8.54
C LEU A 51 -1.69 -11.52 7.66
N PHE A 52 -1.37 -11.74 6.38
CA PHE A 52 -2.19 -12.55 5.46
C PHE A 52 -1.34 -13.12 4.32
N THR A 53 -1.85 -14.20 3.71
CA THR A 53 -1.21 -14.95 2.63
C THR A 53 -1.87 -14.68 1.30
N TYR A 54 -1.12 -14.83 0.21
CA TYR A 54 -1.66 -14.91 -1.14
C TYR A 54 -2.76 -15.97 -1.18
N ASP A 55 -3.94 -15.56 -1.62
CA ASP A 55 -5.05 -16.47 -1.87
C ASP A 55 -5.92 -15.94 -3.04
N SER A 56 -7.11 -16.50 -3.22
CA SER A 56 -8.02 -16.07 -4.28
C SER A 56 -8.56 -14.64 -4.12
N LEU A 57 -8.40 -14.02 -2.96
CA LEU A 57 -8.87 -12.66 -2.68
C LEU A 57 -7.79 -11.63 -2.97
N VAL A 58 -6.54 -11.90 -2.62
CA VAL A 58 -5.42 -10.97 -2.84
C VAL A 58 -4.33 -11.68 -3.62
N ALA A 59 -4.09 -11.18 -4.84
CA ALA A 59 -2.97 -11.62 -5.63
C ALA A 59 -1.70 -10.92 -5.12
N ASP A 60 -1.65 -9.59 -5.20
CA ASP A 60 -0.42 -8.86 -4.86
C ASP A 60 -0.72 -7.67 -3.95
N VAL A 61 0.26 -7.22 -3.16
CA VAL A 61 0.11 -6.02 -2.32
C VAL A 61 0.86 -4.87 -2.99
N TRP A 62 0.12 -4.05 -3.74
CA TRP A 62 0.66 -2.88 -4.43
C TRP A 62 0.52 -1.59 -3.64
N GLY A 63 0.05 -1.65 -2.39
CA GLY A 63 -0.07 -0.45 -1.58
C GLY A 63 -0.77 -0.72 -0.27
N LEU A 64 -0.27 -0.08 0.78
CA LEU A 64 -0.74 -0.24 2.14
C LEU A 64 -0.87 1.12 2.80
N ALA A 65 -1.95 1.35 3.53
CA ALA A 65 -2.10 2.55 4.34
C ALA A 65 -2.85 2.23 5.63
N THR A 66 -2.45 2.81 6.74
CA THR A 66 -3.19 2.66 8.01
C THR A 66 -3.92 3.95 8.34
N ASP A 67 -5.24 3.90 8.53
CA ASP A 67 -5.96 4.99 9.17
C ASP A 67 -5.61 5.02 10.67
N PRO A 68 -4.89 6.05 11.15
CA PRO A 68 -4.43 6.12 12.54
C PRO A 68 -5.58 6.26 13.54
N ASN A 69 -6.76 6.75 13.11
CA ASN A 69 -7.89 7.00 14.01
C ASN A 69 -8.65 5.71 14.33
N THR A 70 -8.81 4.84 13.32
CA THR A 70 -9.55 3.58 13.45
C THR A 70 -8.66 2.35 13.56
N CYS A 71 -7.35 2.52 13.34
CA CYS A 71 -6.39 1.44 13.16
C CYS A 71 -6.79 0.46 12.04
N THR A 72 -7.46 0.96 11.00
CA THR A 72 -7.85 0.17 9.82
C THR A 72 -6.67 0.13 8.85
N LEU A 73 -6.26 -1.06 8.45
CA LEU A 73 -5.32 -1.26 7.35
C LEU A 73 -6.11 -1.29 6.03
N TYR A 74 -5.76 -0.41 5.10
CA TYR A 74 -6.20 -0.45 3.72
C TYR A 74 -5.12 -1.09 2.86
N VAL A 75 -5.54 -1.93 1.92
CA VAL A 75 -4.67 -2.67 1.01
C VAL A 75 -5.23 -2.51 -0.39
N VAL A 76 -4.39 -2.19 -1.38
CA VAL A 76 -4.78 -2.30 -2.78
C VAL A 76 -4.11 -3.50 -3.41
N SER A 77 -4.89 -4.31 -4.12
CA SER A 77 -4.42 -5.45 -4.90
C SER A 77 -4.96 -5.31 -6.31
N GLY A 78 -4.08 -4.94 -7.24
CA GLY A 78 -4.48 -4.49 -8.56
C GLY A 78 -5.51 -3.36 -8.48
N THR A 79 -6.74 -3.67 -8.91
CA THR A 79 -7.82 -2.68 -9.02
C THR A 79 -8.78 -2.69 -7.83
N VAL A 80 -8.54 -3.51 -6.82
CA VAL A 80 -9.49 -3.73 -5.71
C VAL A 80 -8.90 -3.17 -4.41
N LEU A 81 -9.69 -2.34 -3.74
CA LEU A 81 -9.41 -1.86 -2.39
C LEU A 81 -9.98 -2.84 -1.37
N TYR A 82 -9.16 -3.24 -0.43
CA TYR A 82 -9.50 -4.04 0.73
C TYR A 82 -9.28 -3.25 2.00
N LYS A 83 -9.90 -3.70 3.08
CA LYS A 83 -9.63 -3.22 4.43
C LYS A 83 -9.59 -4.35 5.44
N MET A 84 -8.86 -4.13 6.51
CA MET A 84 -8.77 -5.01 7.65
C MET A 84 -8.74 -4.19 8.94
N ASN A 85 -9.71 -4.47 9.81
CA ASN A 85 -9.70 -3.94 11.18
C ASN A 85 -8.76 -4.79 12.05
N PRO A 86 -8.26 -4.27 13.17
CA PRO A 86 -7.39 -5.03 14.08
C PRO A 86 -8.02 -6.37 14.49
N GLY A 87 -7.32 -7.47 14.25
CA GLY A 87 -7.79 -8.84 14.53
C GLY A 87 -8.96 -9.33 13.67
N GLY A 88 -9.42 -8.53 12.70
CA GLY A 88 -10.49 -8.89 11.77
C GLY A 88 -9.95 -9.55 10.49
N PRO A 89 -10.83 -10.13 9.66
CA PRO A 89 -10.44 -10.61 8.34
C PRO A 89 -10.19 -9.44 7.39
N LEU A 90 -9.41 -9.69 6.34
CA LEU A 90 -9.35 -8.81 5.18
C LEU A 90 -10.67 -8.87 4.42
N THR A 91 -11.25 -7.71 4.10
CA THR A 91 -12.55 -7.60 3.45
C THR A 91 -12.46 -6.68 2.24
N GLN A 92 -13.07 -7.07 1.13
CA GLN A 92 -13.17 -6.21 -0.04
C GLN A 92 -14.04 -5.00 0.28
N VAL A 93 -13.57 -3.83 -0.11
CA VAL A 93 -14.27 -2.55 0.03
C VAL A 93 -14.95 -2.20 -1.29
N ALA A 94 -14.17 -2.04 -2.35
CA ALA A 94 -14.64 -1.57 -3.65
C ALA A 94 -13.61 -1.86 -4.76
N THR A 95 -14.05 -1.78 -6.01
CA THR A 95 -13.16 -1.62 -7.16
C THR A 95 -12.80 -0.15 -7.29
N VAL A 96 -11.51 0.16 -7.47
CA VAL A 96 -11.03 1.53 -7.63
C VAL A 96 -11.36 2.03 -9.04
N THR A 97 -12.01 3.18 -9.12
CA THR A 97 -12.42 3.78 -10.39
C THR A 97 -12.03 5.25 -10.49
N LEU A 98 -11.66 5.72 -11.67
CA LEU A 98 -11.37 7.11 -12.00
C LEU A 98 -12.17 7.47 -13.26
N ASP A 99 -13.01 8.51 -13.19
CA ASP A 99 -13.91 8.91 -14.27
C ASP A 99 -14.79 7.75 -14.81
N GLY A 100 -15.14 6.82 -13.92
CA GLY A 100 -15.93 5.61 -14.25
C GLY A 100 -15.13 4.46 -14.88
N ALA A 101 -13.84 4.63 -15.15
CA ALA A 101 -12.96 3.57 -15.60
C ALA A 101 -12.27 2.89 -14.42
N THR A 102 -12.14 1.56 -14.46
CA THR A 102 -11.34 0.82 -13.47
C THR A 102 -9.86 1.17 -13.61
N VAL A 103 -9.21 1.46 -12.49
CA VAL A 103 -7.78 1.82 -12.45
C VAL A 103 -7.05 1.05 -11.37
N SER A 104 -5.73 0.94 -11.55
CA SER A 104 -4.83 0.29 -10.60
C SER A 104 -3.93 1.34 -9.94
N PRO A 105 -4.12 1.61 -8.64
CA PRO A 105 -3.12 2.28 -7.82
C PRO A 105 -1.90 1.38 -7.55
N VAL A 106 -0.75 2.00 -7.28
CA VAL A 106 0.53 1.34 -7.01
C VAL A 106 1.19 1.77 -5.70
N GLY A 107 0.49 2.59 -4.91
CA GLY A 107 0.91 2.99 -3.57
C GLY A 107 -0.27 3.59 -2.82
N LEU A 108 -0.25 3.51 -1.49
CA LEU A 108 -1.28 4.09 -0.61
C LEU A 108 -0.64 4.78 0.59
N ALA A 109 -1.23 5.87 1.06
CA ALA A 109 -0.92 6.48 2.37
C ALA A 109 -2.19 7.07 2.98
N TRP A 110 -2.29 7.11 4.30
CA TRP A 110 -3.38 7.84 4.96
C TRP A 110 -2.90 9.23 5.36
N HIS A 111 -3.38 10.26 4.66
CA HIS A 111 -2.90 11.63 4.85
C HIS A 111 -4.09 12.57 5.06
N ASN A 112 -4.06 13.34 6.16
CA ASN A 112 -5.06 14.36 6.48
C ASN A 112 -6.53 13.90 6.38
N GLY A 113 -6.80 12.65 6.78
CA GLY A 113 -8.15 12.08 6.78
C GLY A 113 -8.60 11.50 5.44
N GLN A 114 -7.70 11.40 4.46
CA GLN A 114 -7.97 10.82 3.14
C GLN A 114 -7.02 9.65 2.88
N LEU A 115 -7.52 8.66 2.13
CA LEU A 115 -6.67 7.64 1.53
C LEU A 115 -6.07 8.23 0.25
N ILE A 116 -4.78 8.53 0.29
CA ILE A 116 -4.02 9.00 -0.87
C ILE A 116 -3.41 7.80 -1.57
N ALA A 117 -3.37 7.84 -2.88
CA ALA A 117 -2.83 6.80 -3.72
C ALA A 117 -1.94 7.36 -4.82
N THR A 118 -0.96 6.58 -5.26
CA THR A 118 -0.17 6.87 -6.47
C THR A 118 -0.60 5.97 -7.62
N ARG A 119 -0.39 6.45 -8.84
CA ARG A 119 -0.46 5.66 -10.08
C ARG A 119 0.78 6.01 -10.90
N ASN A 120 1.48 5.01 -11.44
CA ASN A 120 2.66 5.17 -12.30
C ASN A 120 2.40 4.82 -13.78
N VAL A 121 1.13 4.88 -14.19
CA VAL A 121 0.71 4.66 -15.59
C VAL A 121 0.17 5.97 -16.19
N THR A 122 -0.76 5.89 -17.15
CA THR A 122 -1.36 7.08 -17.77
C THR A 122 -1.94 8.04 -16.72
N ASP A 123 -1.52 9.32 -16.83
CA ASP A 123 -1.85 10.41 -15.91
C ASP A 123 -1.26 10.20 -14.51
N GLU A 124 0.05 9.98 -14.44
CA GLU A 124 0.77 9.73 -13.19
C GLU A 124 0.59 10.84 -12.15
N GLY A 125 0.69 10.45 -10.88
CA GLY A 125 0.66 11.36 -9.75
C GLY A 125 -0.19 10.84 -8.60
N PHE A 126 -0.78 11.77 -7.85
CA PHE A 126 -1.48 11.54 -6.61
C PHE A 126 -3.00 11.67 -6.75
N TYR A 127 -3.69 10.75 -6.11
CA TYR A 127 -5.13 10.60 -6.12
C TYR A 127 -5.65 10.47 -4.70
N SER A 128 -6.82 11.01 -4.40
CA SER A 128 -7.56 10.64 -3.19
C SER A 128 -8.59 9.57 -3.54
N ILE A 129 -8.77 8.58 -2.68
CA ILE A 129 -9.76 7.51 -2.84
C ILE A 129 -10.83 7.65 -1.76
N ASP A 130 -12.09 7.72 -2.17
CA ASP A 130 -13.21 7.55 -1.25
C ASP A 130 -13.28 6.07 -0.81
N VAL A 131 -13.01 5.83 0.47
CA VAL A 131 -12.94 4.46 1.04
C VAL A 131 -14.29 3.78 1.20
N THR A 132 -15.39 4.42 0.84
CA THR A 132 -16.73 3.80 0.82
C THR A 132 -17.10 3.32 -0.58
N THR A 133 -16.73 4.10 -1.59
CA THR A 133 -17.16 3.88 -2.98
C THR A 133 -16.05 3.38 -3.90
N GLY A 134 -14.78 3.54 -3.52
CA GLY A 134 -13.62 3.27 -4.37
C GLY A 134 -13.39 4.32 -5.46
N VAL A 135 -14.14 5.42 -5.48
CA VAL A 135 -13.96 6.47 -6.48
C VAL A 135 -12.70 7.27 -6.16
N ALA A 136 -11.77 7.29 -7.11
CA ALA A 136 -10.55 8.07 -7.08
C ALA A 136 -10.78 9.47 -7.70
N THR A 137 -10.17 10.48 -7.10
CA THR A 137 -10.16 11.86 -7.59
C THR A 137 -8.71 12.33 -7.73
N ARG A 138 -8.41 13.05 -8.83
CA ARG A 138 -7.07 13.63 -9.06
C ARG A 138 -6.79 14.71 -8.02
N VAL A 139 -5.63 14.64 -7.37
CA VAL A 139 -5.17 15.66 -6.42
C VAL A 139 -4.03 16.46 -7.04
N TRP A 140 -2.98 15.76 -7.47
CA TRP A 140 -1.85 16.35 -8.19
C TRP A 140 -1.31 15.34 -9.18
N THR A 141 -1.61 15.56 -10.45
CA THR A 141 -1.35 14.64 -11.56
C THR A 141 -0.79 15.39 -12.76
N GLN A 142 -0.38 14.67 -13.81
CA GLN A 142 0.07 15.30 -15.04
C GLN A 142 -1.00 16.27 -15.60
N THR A 143 -2.27 15.86 -15.57
CA THR A 143 -3.39 16.67 -16.08
C THR A 143 -3.93 17.69 -15.08
N VAL A 144 -3.70 17.51 -13.78
CA VAL A 144 -4.14 18.43 -12.71
C VAL A 144 -2.93 18.89 -11.89
N GLY A 145 -2.47 20.12 -12.10
CA GLY A 145 -1.31 20.68 -11.38
C GLY A 145 0.05 20.32 -11.98
N GLY A 146 0.08 19.58 -13.09
CA GLY A 146 1.30 19.40 -13.90
C GLY A 146 2.38 18.55 -13.23
N PHE A 147 1.99 17.47 -12.57
CA PHE A 147 2.94 16.52 -11.98
C PHE A 147 3.94 16.01 -13.04
N PRO A 148 5.27 16.08 -12.80
CA PRO A 148 6.25 15.68 -13.81
C PRO A 148 6.30 14.17 -14.03
N THR A 149 6.26 13.73 -15.29
CA THR A 149 6.24 12.31 -15.72
C THR A 149 7.53 11.53 -15.50
N ALA A 150 8.52 12.12 -14.83
CA ALA A 150 9.81 11.50 -14.56
C ALA A 150 9.95 11.05 -13.11
N TRP A 151 8.94 11.33 -12.29
CA TRP A 151 8.82 10.81 -10.93
C TRP A 151 7.93 9.58 -10.95
N ASP A 152 8.40 8.51 -10.35
CA ASP A 152 7.70 7.22 -10.28
C ASP A 152 7.69 6.80 -8.82
N PHE A 153 6.57 7.06 -8.14
CA PHE A 153 6.38 6.74 -6.74
C PHE A 153 5.57 5.45 -6.59
N GLY A 154 6.26 4.32 -6.47
CA GLY A 154 5.65 3.05 -6.03
C GLY A 154 5.20 3.17 -4.58
N GLY A 155 6.11 3.43 -3.65
CA GLY A 155 5.78 3.53 -2.22
C GLY A 155 5.55 4.97 -1.72
N ILE A 156 4.42 5.19 -1.02
CA ILE A 156 4.16 6.41 -0.25
C ILE A 156 3.74 6.08 1.18
N ASP A 157 4.00 6.97 2.13
CA ASP A 157 3.51 6.87 3.51
C ASP A 157 3.39 8.27 4.14
N ALA A 158 2.67 8.40 5.25
CA ALA A 158 2.49 9.67 5.93
C ALA A 158 2.86 9.58 7.42
N ASP A 159 3.60 10.58 7.90
CA ASP A 159 3.91 10.74 9.33
C ASP A 159 3.78 12.20 9.75
N GLY A 160 3.18 12.44 10.91
CA GLY A 160 3.03 13.79 11.47
C GLY A 160 2.34 14.81 10.55
N GLY A 161 1.49 14.37 9.62
CA GLY A 161 0.84 15.22 8.62
C GLY A 161 1.71 15.55 7.40
N THR A 162 2.92 15.01 7.30
CA THR A 162 3.75 15.09 6.10
C THR A 162 3.60 13.82 5.28
N LEU A 163 3.42 13.95 3.97
CA LEU A 163 3.43 12.83 3.04
C LEU A 163 4.86 12.60 2.54
N TYR A 164 5.25 11.34 2.43
CA TYR A 164 6.56 10.90 1.97
C TYR A 164 6.39 9.90 0.83
N GLY A 165 7.36 9.88 -0.06
CA GLY A 165 7.40 8.91 -1.15
C GLY A 165 8.82 8.54 -1.52
N ILE A 166 9.00 7.27 -1.90
CA ILE A 166 10.24 6.79 -2.50
C ILE A 166 10.03 6.75 -4.00
N THR A 167 10.95 7.36 -4.74
CA THR A 167 10.86 7.42 -6.20
C THR A 167 11.94 6.61 -6.87
N ASP A 168 11.51 5.77 -7.81
CA ASP A 168 12.39 4.89 -8.59
C ASP A 168 12.94 5.52 -9.85
N THR A 169 12.40 6.67 -10.25
CA THR A 169 13.01 7.54 -11.24
C THR A 169 13.02 8.97 -10.73
N SER A 170 13.85 9.82 -11.30
CA SER A 170 13.81 11.25 -11.01
C SER A 170 14.17 12.05 -12.26
N PRO A 171 13.59 13.25 -12.47
CA PRO A 171 13.98 14.13 -13.56
C PRO A 171 15.50 14.39 -13.56
N THR A 172 16.05 14.72 -14.73
CA THR A 172 17.46 15.13 -14.83
C THR A 172 17.76 16.30 -13.89
N GLY A 173 18.82 16.16 -13.08
CA GLY A 173 19.19 17.14 -12.05
C GLY A 173 18.54 16.91 -10.68
N SER A 174 17.65 15.91 -10.55
CA SER A 174 17.15 15.40 -9.28
C SER A 174 17.85 14.11 -8.86
N ILE A 175 17.63 13.68 -7.61
CA ILE A 175 18.14 12.42 -7.09
C ILE A 175 17.01 11.42 -6.98
N ARG A 176 17.30 10.13 -7.16
CA ARG A 176 16.39 9.07 -6.72
C ARG A 176 16.47 8.95 -5.22
N GLY A 177 15.35 8.69 -4.54
CA GLY A 177 15.35 8.56 -3.09
C GLY A 177 14.04 8.91 -2.42
N LEU A 178 14.14 9.26 -1.14
CA LEU A 178 13.03 9.68 -0.31
C LEU A 178 12.78 11.18 -0.46
N TYR A 179 11.52 11.53 -0.68
CA TYR A 179 11.03 12.89 -0.80
C TYR A 179 9.92 13.14 0.22
N SER A 180 9.84 14.36 0.74
CA SER A 180 8.58 14.87 1.29
C SER A 180 7.75 15.49 0.17
N ILE A 181 6.45 15.25 0.21
CA ILE A 181 5.47 15.66 -0.78
C ILE A 181 4.49 16.64 -0.11
N ASP A 182 4.35 17.82 -0.70
CA ASP A 182 3.30 18.76 -0.34
C ASP A 182 2.28 18.82 -1.47
N LEU A 183 1.10 18.27 -1.22
CA LEU A 183 0.01 18.21 -2.19
C LEU A 183 -0.70 19.56 -2.38
N GLU A 184 -0.61 20.49 -1.42
CA GLU A 184 -1.21 21.80 -1.50
C GLU A 184 -0.35 22.73 -2.35
N THR A 185 0.96 22.79 -2.06
CA THR A 185 1.90 23.59 -2.83
C THR A 185 2.42 22.90 -4.08
N GLN A 186 2.13 21.60 -4.24
CA GLN A 186 2.57 20.78 -5.37
C GLN A 186 4.10 20.78 -5.49
N THR A 187 4.76 20.53 -4.36
CA THR A 187 6.22 20.52 -4.27
C THR A 187 6.75 19.19 -3.77
N LEU A 188 7.95 18.84 -4.28
CA LEU A 188 8.72 17.69 -3.85
C LEU A 188 10.05 18.20 -3.27
N THR A 189 10.33 17.85 -2.02
CA THR A 189 11.60 18.23 -1.37
C THR A 189 12.43 16.97 -1.12
N PRO A 190 13.65 16.87 -1.67
CA PRO A 190 14.51 15.71 -1.43
C PRO A 190 14.93 15.64 0.04
N ILE A 191 14.84 14.45 0.63
CA ILE A 191 15.30 14.20 2.00
C ILE A 191 16.63 13.44 1.95
N VAL A 192 16.64 12.30 1.28
CA VAL A 192 17.82 11.44 1.18
C VAL A 192 17.81 10.65 -0.11
N ALA A 193 18.98 10.46 -0.72
CA ALA A 193 19.13 9.60 -1.89
C ALA A 193 18.86 8.12 -1.53
N THR A 194 18.40 7.32 -2.49
CA THR A 194 18.16 5.88 -2.26
C THR A 194 19.46 5.21 -1.77
N PRO A 195 19.45 4.51 -0.62
CA PRO A 195 20.62 3.78 -0.16
C PRO A 195 20.99 2.66 -1.14
N ILE A 196 22.28 2.53 -1.44
CA ILE A 196 22.80 1.43 -2.27
C ILE A 196 22.93 0.19 -1.36
N PHE A 197 22.18 -0.88 -1.64
CA PHE A 197 22.27 -2.13 -0.89
C PHE A 197 23.41 -3.03 -1.40
N PRO A 198 24.23 -3.65 -0.53
CA PRO A 198 25.22 -4.65 -0.93
C PRO A 198 24.54 -5.86 -1.60
N GLY A 199 24.96 -6.21 -2.82
CA GLY A 199 24.41 -7.33 -3.59
C GLY A 199 23.54 -6.92 -4.78
N ASN A 200 23.22 -5.62 -4.92
CA ASN A 200 22.48 -5.12 -6.07
C ASN A 200 22.99 -3.73 -6.52
N PRO A 201 24.20 -3.65 -7.11
CA PRO A 201 24.91 -2.39 -7.36
C PRO A 201 24.39 -1.59 -8.59
N GLY A 202 23.17 -1.80 -9.07
CA GLY A 202 22.71 -1.13 -10.30
C GLY A 202 21.24 -1.27 -10.71
N THR A 203 20.43 -2.09 -10.03
CA THR A 203 18.99 -2.23 -10.34
C THR A 203 18.22 -2.25 -9.03
N THR A 204 17.67 -1.10 -8.64
CA THR A 204 17.01 -0.92 -7.34
C THR A 204 15.84 -1.89 -7.16
N PRO A 205 15.59 -2.41 -5.95
CA PRO A 205 14.32 -3.08 -5.66
C PRO A 205 13.18 -2.06 -5.85
N ASP A 206 12.17 -2.47 -6.62
CA ASP A 206 10.86 -1.83 -6.69
C ASP A 206 10.29 -1.79 -5.26
N VAL A 207 10.05 -0.59 -4.71
CA VAL A 207 9.51 -0.46 -3.34
C VAL A 207 8.08 0.03 -3.43
N ASP A 208 7.15 -0.89 -3.70
CA ASP A 208 5.72 -0.60 -3.95
C ASP A 208 4.85 -0.54 -2.70
N GLY A 209 5.41 -0.78 -1.50
CA GLY A 209 4.59 -0.86 -0.28
C GLY A 209 5.35 -0.59 1.01
N LEU A 210 5.02 0.53 1.66
CA LEU A 210 5.41 0.80 3.04
C LEU A 210 4.22 1.40 3.78
N ALA A 211 3.79 0.77 4.87
CA ALA A 211 2.83 1.36 5.80
C ALA A 211 3.37 1.32 7.23
N VAL A 212 3.60 2.48 7.80
CA VAL A 212 3.88 2.62 9.23
C VAL A 212 2.56 2.89 9.95
N GLY A 213 2.08 1.89 10.69
CA GLY A 213 0.94 2.04 11.58
C GLY A 213 1.23 3.07 12.67
N ALA A 214 0.18 3.78 13.10
CA ALA A 214 0.28 4.84 14.09
C ALA A 214 0.99 4.36 15.36
N ARG A 215 2.07 5.05 15.75
CA ARG A 215 2.54 4.99 17.13
C ARG A 215 1.44 5.55 18.01
N LYS A 216 0.80 4.72 18.84
CA LYS A 216 0.16 5.26 20.04
C LYS A 216 1.28 5.74 20.95
N ALA A 217 1.37 7.05 21.14
CA ALA A 217 2.12 7.65 22.23
C ALA A 217 1.53 7.23 23.58
#